data_AF-A0A7R8ZXV7-F1
#
_entry.id   AF-A0A7R8ZXV7-F1
#
_cell.length_a   1.000
_cell.length_b   1.000
_cell.length_c   1.000
_cell.angle_alpha   90.00
_cell.angle_beta   90.00
_cell.angle_gamma   90.00
#
_symmetry.space_group_name_H-M   'P 1'
#
loop_
_entity.id
_entity.type
_entity.pdbx_description
1 polymer ?
#
loop_
_entity_poly.entity_id
_entity_poly.type
_entity_poly.pdbx_seq_one_letter_code
_entity_poly.pdbx_strand_id
1 'polypeptide(L)' 'MLENLGLDLDHRGNVKTIDYATSVSGVFAAGDMRRGQSLVVWAISEGREAARAVDQFLEGKESDLTSKDASVLRV' A
#
# COMPACT_ATOMS: atom_id res chain seq x y z
N MET A 1 15.28 3.39 11.03
CA MET A 1 15.11 3.41 9.55
C MET A 1 14.06 4.42 9.10
N LEU A 2 12.91 4.55 9.77
CA LEU A 2 11.83 5.47 9.36
C LEU A 2 12.00 6.93 9.81
N GLU A 3 12.79 7.18 10.87
CA GLU A 3 12.95 8.50 11.50
C GLU A 3 13.45 9.59 10.55
N ASN A 4 14.17 9.22 9.49
CA ASN A 4 14.75 10.17 8.53
C ASN A 4 13.83 10.45 7.32
N LEU A 5 12.68 9.78 7.21
CA LEU A 5 11.79 9.89 6.05
C LEU A 5 10.63 10.87 6.26
N GLY A 6 10.43 11.39 7.47
CA GLY A 6 9.35 12.36 7.78
C GLY A 6 7.94 11.79 7.61
N LEU A 7 7.78 10.47 7.79
CA LEU A 7 6.51 9.77 7.60
C LEU A 7 5.60 9.91 8.81
N ASP A 8 4.32 10.11 8.56
CA ASP A 8 3.30 10.07 9.60
C ASP A 8 3.10 8.62 10.05
N LEU A 9 3.01 8.43 11.37
CA LEU A 9 2.73 7.14 11.97
C LEU A 9 1.30 7.11 12.55
N ASP A 10 0.72 5.92 12.62
CA ASP A 10 -0.51 5.69 13.37
C ASP A 10 -0.23 5.60 14.89
N HIS A 11 -1.30 5.46 15.68
CA HIS A 11 -1.21 5.32 17.14
C HIS A 11 -0.45 4.06 17.62
N ARG A 12 -0.17 3.11 16.73
CA ARG A 12 0.57 1.87 16.99
C ARG A 12 2.01 1.95 16.50
N GLY A 13 2.43 3.06 15.91
CA GLY A 13 3.76 3.26 15.34
C GLY A 13 3.96 2.68 13.94
N ASN A 14 2.90 2.23 13.26
CA ASN A 14 2.98 1.80 11.86
C ASN A 14 2.90 3.02 10.94
N VAL A 15 3.39 2.89 9.70
CA VAL A 15 3.29 3.93 8.69
C VAL A 15 1.82 4.17 8.34
N LYS A 16 1.34 5.38 8.59
CA LYS A 16 -0.01 5.80 8.25
C LYS A 16 -0.11 5.94 6.73
N THR A 17 -1.16 5.39 6.17
CA THR A 17 -1.39 5.43 4.72
C THR A 17 -2.86 5.63 4.37
N ILE A 18 -3.10 6.19 3.18
CA ILE A 18 -4.38 6.24 2.48
C ILE A 18 -4.15 5.56 1.14
N ASP A 19 -4.86 4.48 0.83
CA ASP A 19 -4.65 3.69 -0.40
C ASP A 19 -3.18 3.35 -0.68
N TYR A 20 -2.46 2.94 0.36
CA TYR A 20 -1.03 2.57 0.36
C TYR A 20 -0.07 3.74 0.22
N ALA A 21 -0.53 4.93 -0.15
CA ALA A 21 0.25 6.15 -0.15
C ALA A 21 0.46 6.67 1.28
N THR A 22 1.69 7.07 1.58
CA THR A 22 2.06 7.65 2.88
C THR A 22 1.82 9.17 2.90
N SER A 23 2.17 9.84 4.00
CA SER A 23 2.18 11.31 4.04
C SER A 23 3.19 11.96 3.08
N VAL A 24 4.18 11.21 2.60
CA VAL A 24 5.18 11.68 1.65
C VAL A 24 4.79 11.22 0.25
N SER A 25 4.65 12.19 -0.66
CA SER A 25 4.29 11.93 -2.07
C SER A 25 5.31 11.01 -2.74
N GLY A 26 4.82 10.01 -3.48
CA GLY A 26 5.66 9.00 -4.13
C GLY A 26 6.20 7.91 -3.20
N VAL A 27 5.90 7.96 -1.89
CA VAL A 27 6.27 6.92 -0.93
C VAL A 27 5.04 6.12 -0.52
N PHE A 28 5.17 4.80 -0.60
CA PHE A 28 4.09 3.85 -0.34
C PHE A 28 4.51 2.81 0.70
N ALA A 29 3.55 2.27 1.44
CA ALA A 29 3.79 1.24 2.44
C ALA A 29 2.75 0.10 2.37
N ALA A 30 3.21 -1.12 2.61
CA ALA A 30 2.41 -2.35 2.59
C ALA A 30 2.92 -3.35 3.63
N GLY A 31 2.11 -4.35 3.96
CA GLY A 31 2.47 -5.42 4.87
C GLY A 31 2.68 -4.90 6.30
N ASP A 32 3.61 -5.52 7.02
CA ASP A 32 3.80 -5.24 8.45
C ASP A 32 4.18 -3.78 8.74
N MET A 33 4.81 -3.06 7.81
CA MET A 33 5.14 -1.64 7.98
C MET A 33 3.90 -0.74 8.04
N ARG A 34 2.81 -1.12 7.37
CA ARG A 34 1.54 -0.39 7.35
C ARG A 34 0.55 -0.96 8.37
N ARG A 35 0.44 -2.28 8.43
CA ARG A 35 -0.60 -3.00 9.19
C ARG A 35 -0.16 -3.35 10.62
N GLY A 36 1.15 -3.38 10.87
CA GLY A 36 1.77 -4.05 12.01
C GLY A 36 1.87 -5.56 11.79
N GLN A 37 2.48 -6.27 12.74
CA GLN A 37 2.74 -7.72 12.68
C GLN A 37 1.56 -8.51 12.12
N SER A 38 1.76 -9.19 10.98
CA SER A 38 0.71 -9.92 10.28
C SER A 38 1.20 -11.23 9.65
N LEU A 39 0.29 -11.89 8.93
CA LEU A 39 0.61 -13.11 8.18
C LEU A 39 1.27 -12.74 6.85
N VAL A 40 2.17 -13.60 6.38
CA VAL A 40 2.84 -13.46 5.07
C VAL A 40 1.84 -13.29 3.92
N VAL A 41 0.70 -13.99 3.98
CA VAL A 41 -0.36 -13.87 2.95
C VAL A 41 -0.92 -12.44 2.86
N TRP A 42 -1.00 -11.71 3.97
CA TRP A 42 -1.43 -10.31 3.97
C TRP A 42 -0.37 -9.43 3.32
N ALA A 43 0.91 -9.65 3.62
CA ALA A 43 2.00 -8.91 2.98
C ALA A 43 2.01 -9.11 1.45
N ILE A 44 1.78 -10.34 0.97
CA ILE A 44 1.66 -10.63 -0.47
C ILE A 44 0.45 -9.89 -1.06
N SER A 45 -0.70 -10.00 -0.39
CA SER A 45 -1.96 -9.41 -0.83
C SER A 45 -1.88 -7.89 -0.91
N GLU A 46 -1.32 -7.23 0.11
CA GLU A 46 -1.11 -5.78 0.16
C GLU A 46 0.01 -5.30 -0.76
N GLY A 47 1.06 -6.10 -0.96
CA GLY A 47 2.14 -5.77 -1.90
C GLY A 47 1.63 -5.60 -3.33
N ARG A 48 0.67 -6.42 -3.75
CA ARG A 48 0.04 -6.30 -5.08
C ARG A 48 -0.79 -5.02 -5.23
N GLU A 49 -1.53 -4.65 -4.20
CA GLU A 49 -2.33 -3.42 -4.22
C GLU A 49 -1.46 -2.18 -4.11
N ALA A 50 -0.38 -2.23 -3.33
CA ALA A 50 0.60 -1.14 -3.30
C ALA A 50 1.27 -0.96 -4.66
N ALA A 51 1.60 -2.03 -5.37
CA ALA A 51 2.11 -1.95 -6.74
C ALA A 51 1.10 -1.29 -7.69
N ARG A 52 -0.19 -1.61 -7.55
CA ARG A 52 -1.28 -0.94 -8.30
C ARG A 52 -1.36 0.55 -7.97
N ALA A 53 -1.29 0.93 -6.70
CA ALA A 53 -1.30 2.33 -6.28
C ALA A 53 -0.09 3.11 -6.81
N VAL A 54 1.09 2.49 -6.82
CA VAL A 54 2.31 3.06 -7.42
C VAL A 54 2.13 3.25 -8.92
N ASP A 55 1.60 2.26 -9.63
CA ASP A 55 1.34 2.32 -11.07
C ASP A 55 0.35 3.45 -11.41
N GLN A 56 -0.76 3.55 -10.68
CA GLN A 56 -1.73 4.64 -10.83
C GLN A 56 -1.10 6.02 -10.58
N PHE A 57 -0.23 6.12 -9.58
CA PHE A 57 0.48 7.37 -9.27
C PHE A 57 1.44 7.79 -10.38
N LEU A 58 2.17 6.84 -10.98
CA LEU A 58 3.12 7.12 -12.05
C LEU A 58 2.44 7.44 -13.38
N GLU A 59 1.39 6.69 -13.74
CA GLU A 59 0.67 6.83 -15.00
C GLU A 59 -0.38 7.96 -14.98
N GLY A 60 -0.84 8.36 -13.79
CA GLY A 60 -1.87 9.39 -13.61
C GLY A 60 -3.28 8.95 -14.04
N LYS A 61 -3.50 7.64 -14.17
CA LYS A 61 -4.76 7.01 -14.59
C LYS A 61 -4.99 5.72 -13.81
N GLU A 62 -6.14 5.08 -14.04
CA GLU A 62 -6.39 3.73 -13.51
C GLU A 62 -5.34 2.72 -14.02
N SER A 63 -4.90 1.85 -13.12
CA SER A 63 -3.92 0.81 -13.42
C SER A 63 -4.58 -0.41 -14.05
N ASP A 64 -3.91 -0.98 -15.03
CA ASP A 64 -4.29 -2.24 -15.69
C ASP A 64 -3.97 -3.47 -14.81
N LEU A 65 -3.25 -3.28 -13.69
CA LEU A 65 -2.97 -4.35 -12.74
C LEU A 65 -4.24 -4.78 -12.01
N THR A 66 -4.44 -6.09 -11.89
CA THR A 66 -5.61 -6.67 -11.20
C THR A 66 -5.69 -6.24 -9.73
N SER A 67 -6.85 -5.74 -9.28
CA SER A 67 -7.14 -5.50 -7.86
C SER A 67 -7.83 -6.71 -7.22
N LYS A 68 -7.77 -6.80 -5.89
CA LYS A 68 -8.53 -7.79 -5.09
C LYS A 68 -10.00 -7.85 -5.50
N ASP A 69 -10.64 -6.70 -5.66
CA ASP A 69 -12.08 -6.60 -5.97
C ASP A 69 -12.39 -6.94 -7.43
N ALA A 70 -11.41 -6.84 -8.34
CA ALA A 70 -11.56 -7.21 -9.74
C ALA A 70 -11.36 -8.72 -10.00
N SER A 71 -10.85 -9.48 -9.02
CA SER A 71 -10.62 -10.92 -9.17
C SER A 71 -11.88 -11.76 -8.93
N VAL A 72 -13.00 -11.15 -8.55
CA VAL A 72 -14.30 -11.81 -8.56
C VAL A 72 -14.76 -11.88 -10.01
N LEU A 73 -14.72 -13.07 -10.60
CA LEU A 73 -15.30 -13.35 -11.90
C LEU A 73 -16.68 -12.66 -11.97
N ARG A 74 -16.84 -11.72 -12.90
CA ARG A 74 -18.16 -11.23 -13.31
C ARG A 74 -18.84 -12.40 -14.03
N VAL A 75 -19.48 -13.28 -13.26
CA VAL A 75 -20.40 -14.31 -13.77
C VAL A 75 -21.78 -13.70 -13.88
#